data_AF-A0A060BTF1-F1
#
_entry.id   AF-A0A060BTF1-F1
#
_cell.length_a   1.000
_cell.length_b   1.000
_cell.length_c   1.000
_cell.angle_alpha   90.00
_cell.angle_beta   90.00
_cell.angle_gamma   90.00
#
_symmetry.space_group_name_H-M   'P 1'
#
loop_
_entity.id
_entity.type
_entity.pdbx_description
1 polymer ?
#
loop_
_entity_poly.entity_id
_entity_poly.type
_entity_poly.pdbx_seq_one_letter_code
_entity_poly.pdbx_strand_id
1 'polypeptide(L)'
;MAIQLAINLGMRIKVAGKIDHQGDGYFDEEIRPLLANPLVEYLGELGFDDKVRLLSHARCNLHPTGFREPFGLTVLEAAYCGTPTLAIKRGSMPELIEEGRTGMLVEDFVEGYHEIESCFDMDRRYIAERARMLFNYRT
;
A
#
# COMPACT_ATOMS: atom_id res chain seq x y z
N MET A 1 11.25 3.61 -3.56
CA MET A 1 10.81 2.57 -4.52
C MET A 1 9.40 2.81 -5.08
N ALA A 2 8.32 2.74 -4.28
CA ALA A 2 6.95 2.90 -4.82
C ALA A 2 6.68 4.23 -5.54
N ILE A 3 7.20 5.35 -5.02
CA ILE A 3 7.06 6.67 -5.65
C ILE A 3 7.71 6.67 -7.05
N GLN A 4 8.94 6.17 -7.16
CA GLN A 4 9.68 6.11 -8.42
C GLN A 4 8.95 5.26 -9.46
N LEU A 5 8.39 4.11 -9.04
CA LEU A 5 7.62 3.25 -9.94
C LEU A 5 6.36 3.95 -10.45
N ALA A 6 5.60 4.60 -9.56
CA ALA A 6 4.42 5.36 -9.98
C ALA A 6 4.78 6.46 -11.00
N ILE A 7 5.87 7.20 -10.77
CA ILE A 7 6.38 8.21 -11.70
C ILE A 7 6.72 7.59 -13.06
N ASN A 8 7.49 6.50 -13.08
CA ASN A 8 7.94 5.84 -14.31
C ASN A 8 6.77 5.32 -15.16
N LEU A 9 5.62 5.05 -14.53
CA LEU A 9 4.42 4.52 -15.17
C LEU A 9 3.37 5.59 -15.49
N GLY A 10 3.68 6.86 -15.22
CA GLY A 10 2.72 7.95 -15.41
C GLY A 10 1.51 7.87 -14.48
N MET A 11 1.60 7.12 -13.38
CA MET A 11 0.52 6.95 -12.43
C MET A 11 0.63 7.96 -11.28
N ARG A 12 -0.52 8.50 -10.87
CA ARG A 12 -0.59 9.34 -9.67
C ARG A 12 -0.47 8.49 -8.42
N ILE A 13 0.33 8.96 -7.47
CA ILE A 13 0.49 8.33 -6.16
C ILE A 13 0.25 9.35 -5.05
N LYS A 14 -0.58 8.96 -4.07
CA LYS A 14 -0.74 9.68 -2.81
C LYS A 14 0.10 8.98 -1.75
N VAL A 15 0.93 9.73 -1.05
CA VAL A 15 1.82 9.22 0.00
C VAL A 15 1.38 9.82 1.33
N ALA A 16 1.01 8.97 2.28
CA ALA A 16 0.63 9.37 3.63
C ALA A 16 1.48 8.63 4.65
N GLY A 17 1.92 9.34 5.69
CA GLY A 17 2.78 8.82 6.73
C GLY A 17 3.70 9.89 7.30
N LYS A 18 4.13 9.66 8.53
CA LYS A 18 5.11 10.51 9.20
C LYS A 18 6.48 10.34 8.54
N ILE A 19 7.18 11.46 8.34
CA ILE A 19 8.59 11.42 7.95
C ILE A 19 9.42 11.13 9.20
N ASP A 20 10.25 10.09 9.11
CA ASP A 20 11.28 9.87 10.10
C ASP A 20 12.55 10.64 9.70
N HIS A 21 12.85 11.69 10.46
CA HIS A 21 14.08 12.47 10.32
C HIS A 21 15.20 11.95 11.22
N GLN A 22 14.99 10.88 12.00
CA GLN A 22 16.02 10.34 12.89
C GLN A 22 17.03 9.41 12.20
N GLY A 23 16.82 9.12 10.91
CA GLY A 23 17.70 8.28 10.12
C GLY A 23 18.79 9.03 9.35
N ASP A 24 19.39 8.29 8.43
CA ASP A 24 20.68 8.55 7.77
C ASP A 24 20.63 9.63 6.67
N GLY A 25 19.60 10.49 6.66
CA GLY A 25 19.37 11.46 5.57
C GLY A 25 18.59 10.90 4.38
N TYR A 26 18.17 9.62 4.40
CA TYR A 26 17.43 8.97 3.31
C TYR A 26 16.21 9.77 2.81
N PHE A 27 15.44 10.36 3.72
CA PHE A 27 14.29 11.18 3.30
C PHE A 27 14.73 12.39 2.48
N ASP A 28 15.75 13.11 2.92
CA ASP A 28 16.18 14.35 2.28
C ASP A 28 16.90 14.11 0.94
N GLU A 29 17.68 13.02 0.86
CA GLU A 29 18.48 12.69 -0.33
C GLU A 29 17.66 11.95 -1.39
N GLU A 30 16.81 11.00 -1.00
CA GLU A 30 16.14 10.08 -1.92
C GLU A 30 14.65 10.36 -2.09
N ILE A 31 13.94 10.74 -1.02
CA ILE A 31 12.47 10.89 -1.06
C ILE A 31 12.05 12.31 -1.42
N ARG A 32 12.62 13.33 -0.77
CA ARG A 32 12.28 14.74 -0.94
C ARG A 32 12.35 15.19 -2.40
N PRO A 33 13.36 14.82 -3.22
CA PRO A 33 13.37 15.21 -4.63
C PRO A 33 12.19 14.63 -5.43
N LEU A 34 11.75 13.41 -5.09
CA LEU A 34 10.64 12.74 -5.77
C LEU A 34 9.29 13.39 -5.46
N LEU A 35 9.14 14.02 -4.29
CA LEU A 35 7.91 14.72 -3.90
C LEU A 35 7.63 15.98 -4.73
N ALA A 36 8.63 16.50 -5.46
CA ALA A 36 8.44 17.64 -6.36
C ALA A 36 7.78 17.25 -7.70
N ASN A 37 7.64 15.95 -7.98
CA ASN A 37 7.04 15.47 -9.22
C ASN A 37 5.51 15.68 -9.21
N PRO A 38 4.89 16.17 -10.31
CA PRO A 38 3.44 16.45 -10.37
C PRO A 38 2.54 15.21 -10.22
N LEU A 39 3.08 14.00 -10.35
CA LEU A 39 2.35 12.75 -10.12
C LEU A 39 2.32 12.34 -8.64
N VAL A 40 3.08 13.02 -7.78
CA VAL A 40 3.25 12.66 -6.38
C VAL A 40 2.57 13.69 -5.49
N GLU A 41 1.67 13.22 -4.64
CA GLU A 41 0.99 14.06 -3.65
C GLU A 41 1.33 13.54 -2.25
N TYR A 42 2.15 14.29 -1.52
CA TYR A 42 2.46 13.98 -0.13
C TYR A 42 1.43 14.61 0.81
N LEU A 43 0.73 13.78 1.57
CA LEU A 43 -0.39 14.16 2.42
C LEU A 43 0.00 14.36 3.89
N GLY A 44 1.25 14.10 4.26
CA GLY A 44 1.67 14.12 5.65
C GLY A 44 1.14 12.94 6.46
N GLU A 45 1.16 13.10 7.78
CA GLU A 45 0.52 12.17 8.71
C GLU A 45 -1.00 12.41 8.72
N LEU A 46 -1.77 11.34 8.48
CA LEU A 46 -3.23 11.42 8.41
C LEU A 46 -3.86 10.85 9.68
N GLY A 47 -4.92 11.52 10.14
CA GLY A 47 -5.83 10.98 11.14
C GLY A 47 -6.66 9.81 10.60
N PHE A 48 -7.41 9.15 11.50
CA PHE A 48 -8.20 7.97 11.16
C PHE A 48 -9.18 8.20 10.00
N ASP A 49 -10.02 9.23 10.07
CA ASP A 49 -11.05 9.47 9.06
C ASP A 49 -10.46 9.79 7.67
N ASP A 50 -9.41 10.62 7.63
CA ASP A 50 -8.73 10.95 6.38
C ASP A 50 -8.01 9.74 5.78
N LYS A 51 -7.44 8.87 6.63
CA LYS A 51 -6.83 7.60 6.19
C LYS A 51 -7.89 6.64 5.63
N VAL A 52 -9.03 6.48 6.30
CA VAL A 52 -10.15 5.67 5.80
C VAL A 52 -10.63 6.21 4.46
N ARG A 53 -10.79 7.54 4.34
CA ARG A 53 -11.18 8.18 3.07
C ARG A 53 -10.13 7.92 1.99
N LEU A 54 -8.85 8.09 2.30
CA LEU A 54 -7.75 7.83 1.35
C LEU A 54 -7.79 6.39 0.84
N LEU A 55 -7.80 5.42 1.75
CA LEU A 55 -7.77 4.00 1.41
C LEU A 55 -9.02 3.59 0.64
N SER A 56 -10.20 4.05 1.06
CA SER A 56 -11.48 3.70 0.42
C SER A 56 -11.62 4.23 -1.02
N HIS A 57 -10.85 5.26 -1.40
CA HIS A 57 -10.82 5.80 -2.77
C HIS A 57 -9.58 5.38 -3.57
N ALA A 58 -8.62 4.69 -2.93
CA ALA A 58 -7.45 4.16 -3.61
C ALA A 58 -7.83 2.94 -4.47
N ARG A 59 -7.24 2.85 -5.66
CA ARG A 59 -7.38 1.67 -6.53
C ARG A 59 -6.55 0.49 -6.04
N CYS A 60 -5.39 0.77 -5.46
CA CYS A 60 -4.48 -0.23 -4.92
C CYS A 60 -3.65 0.43 -3.81
N ASN A 61 -3.44 -0.30 -2.72
CA ASN A 61 -2.46 0.03 -1.70
C ASN A 61 -1.11 -0.61 -2.06
N LEU A 62 -0.01 0.12 -1.86
CA LEU A 62 1.33 -0.38 -2.16
C LEU A 62 2.07 -0.68 -0.86
N HIS A 63 2.54 -1.92 -0.72
CA HIS A 63 3.34 -2.37 0.40
C HIS A 63 4.72 -2.87 -0.09
N PRO A 64 5.62 -1.93 -0.48
CA PRO A 64 6.91 -2.26 -1.11
C PRO A 64 7.99 -2.68 -0.11
N THR A 65 7.66 -2.95 1.15
CA THR A 65 8.69 -3.20 2.17
C THR A 65 9.28 -4.60 2.02
N GLY A 66 10.60 -4.67 1.91
CA GLY A 66 11.35 -5.92 2.01
C GLY A 66 11.57 -6.37 3.46
N PHE A 67 11.08 -5.63 4.45
CA PHE A 67 11.13 -6.03 5.85
C PHE A 67 10.16 -7.21 6.11
N ARG A 68 10.49 -8.08 7.08
CA ARG A 68 9.53 -9.10 7.54
C ARG A 68 8.54 -8.44 8.48
N GLU A 69 7.58 -7.71 7.90
CA GLU A 69 6.53 -7.03 8.64
C GLU A 69 5.67 -8.06 9.41
N PRO A 70 5.64 -7.99 10.77
CA PRO A 70 5.01 -9.02 11.58
C PRO A 70 3.47 -9.00 11.51
N PHE A 71 2.85 -7.84 11.26
CA PHE A 71 1.39 -7.74 11.32
C PHE A 71 0.73 -7.13 10.08
N GLY A 72 1.38 -6.16 9.41
CA GLY A 72 0.86 -5.62 8.16
C GLY A 72 -0.39 -4.76 8.34
N LEU A 73 -0.45 -3.94 9.38
CA LEU A 73 -1.62 -3.10 9.70
C LEU A 73 -2.10 -2.27 8.51
N THR A 74 -1.19 -1.71 7.71
CA THR A 74 -1.57 -0.91 6.52
C THR A 74 -2.28 -1.74 5.45
N VAL A 75 -1.88 -3.00 5.28
CA VAL A 75 -2.54 -3.96 4.37
C VAL A 75 -3.92 -4.33 4.89
N LEU A 76 -4.02 -4.57 6.20
CA LEU A 76 -5.30 -4.89 6.83
C LEU A 76 -6.28 -3.71 6.76
N GLU A 77 -5.83 -2.49 7.05
CA GLU A 77 -6.63 -1.27 6.95
C GLU A 77 -7.11 -1.03 5.52
N ALA A 78 -6.25 -1.25 4.53
CA ALA A 78 -6.63 -1.21 3.12
C ALA A 78 -7.71 -2.26 2.80
N ALA A 79 -7.55 -3.50 3.28
CA ALA A 79 -8.50 -4.56 3.08
C ALA A 79 -9.87 -4.25 3.72
N TYR A 80 -9.91 -3.70 4.94
CA TYR A 80 -11.15 -3.23 5.58
C TYR A 80 -11.87 -2.14 4.77
N CYS A 81 -11.12 -1.33 4.02
CA CYS A 81 -11.64 -0.32 3.09
C CYS A 81 -12.02 -0.89 1.71
N GLY A 82 -11.88 -2.21 1.51
CA GLY A 82 -12.14 -2.88 0.24
C GLY A 82 -11.08 -2.59 -0.82
N THR A 83 -9.87 -2.20 -0.41
CA THR A 83 -8.79 -1.82 -1.32
C THR A 83 -7.77 -2.94 -1.41
N PRO A 84 -7.49 -3.46 -2.62
CA PRO A 84 -6.50 -4.50 -2.82
C PRO A 84 -5.10 -3.97 -2.57
N THR A 85 -4.17 -4.87 -2.24
CA THR A 85 -2.78 -4.50 -1.98
C THR A 85 -1.83 -5.22 -2.92
N LEU A 86 -0.89 -4.49 -3.53
CA LEU A 86 0.32 -5.07 -4.13
C LEU A 86 1.42 -5.06 -3.06
N ALA A 87 1.92 -6.24 -2.69
CA ALA A 87 2.93 -6.40 -1.64
C ALA A 87 4.08 -7.31 -2.05
N ILE A 88 5.25 -7.10 -1.46
CA ILE A 88 6.32 -8.08 -1.53
C ILE A 88 5.91 -9.33 -0.74
N LYS A 89 6.15 -10.54 -1.28
CA LYS A 89 5.80 -11.84 -0.69
C LYS A 89 6.68 -12.22 0.51
N ARG A 90 6.64 -11.42 1.57
CA ARG A 90 7.52 -11.54 2.73
C ARG A 90 6.79 -11.22 4.04
N GLY A 91 7.25 -11.81 5.15
CA GLY A 91 6.62 -11.60 6.45
C GLY A 91 5.18 -12.14 6.47
N SER A 92 4.27 -11.37 7.05
CA SER A 92 2.84 -11.72 7.15
C SER A 92 2.05 -11.59 5.83
N MET A 93 2.64 -11.04 4.77
CA MET A 93 1.90 -10.73 3.53
C MET A 93 1.17 -11.93 2.90
N PRO A 94 1.77 -13.14 2.82
CA PRO A 94 1.07 -14.32 2.28
C PRO A 94 -0.10 -14.81 3.14
N GLU A 95 -0.16 -14.40 4.41
CA GLU A 95 -1.27 -14.73 5.32
C GLU A 95 -2.41 -13.72 5.24
N LEU A 96 -2.08 -12.45 4.93
CA LEU A 96 -3.04 -11.35 4.83
C LEU A 96 -3.67 -11.21 3.44
N ILE A 97 -2.94 -11.60 2.39
CA ILE A 97 -3.33 -11.39 0.99
C ILE A 97 -3.65 -12.75 0.35
N GLU A 98 -4.89 -12.89 -0.12
CA GLU A 98 -5.28 -13.94 -1.04
C GLU A 98 -4.92 -13.49 -2.46
N GLU A 99 -3.79 -14.00 -2.96
CA GLU A 99 -3.23 -13.66 -4.26
C GLU A 99 -4.27 -13.83 -5.40
N GLY A 100 -4.42 -12.80 -6.23
CA GLY A 100 -5.39 -12.74 -7.32
C GLY A 100 -6.84 -12.39 -6.89
N ARG A 101 -7.11 -12.22 -5.60
CA ARG A 101 -8.47 -11.90 -5.09
C ARG A 101 -8.52 -10.70 -4.16
N THR A 102 -7.55 -10.56 -3.26
CA THR A 102 -7.45 -9.40 -2.35
C THR A 102 -6.19 -8.59 -2.54
N GLY A 103 -5.36 -8.96 -3.51
CA GLY A 103 -4.11 -8.31 -3.82
C GLY A 103 -3.20 -9.21 -4.65
N MET A 104 -2.01 -8.72 -4.93
CA MET A 104 -0.96 -9.45 -5.64
C MET A 104 0.30 -9.52 -4.78
N LEU A 105 0.99 -10.64 -4.85
CA LEU A 105 2.22 -10.91 -4.11
C LEU A 105 3.37 -11.03 -5.11
N VAL A 106 4.43 -10.27 -4.90
CA VAL A 106 5.60 -10.25 -5.80
C VAL A 106 6.89 -10.53 -5.03
N GLU A 107 7.85 -11.23 -5.63
CA GLU A 107 9.15 -11.47 -4.98
C GLU A 107 10.02 -10.21 -4.97
N ASP A 108 9.95 -9.43 -6.06
CA ASP A 108 10.59 -8.13 -6.19
C ASP A 108 9.57 -7.09 -6.67
N PHE A 109 9.56 -5.93 -6.00
CA PHE A 109 8.57 -4.90 -6.26
C PHE A 109 8.82 -4.13 -7.56
N VAL A 110 10.07 -4.06 -8.02
CA VAL A 110 10.47 -3.40 -9.26
C VAL A 110 10.27 -4.30 -10.47
N GLU A 111 10.42 -5.62 -10.34
CA GLU A 111 10.14 -6.56 -11.43
C GLU A 111 8.64 -6.87 -11.53
N GLY A 112 7.96 -7.04 -10.39
CA GLY A 112 6.56 -7.45 -10.31
C GLY A 112 5.53 -6.31 -10.32
N TYR A 113 5.94 -5.05 -10.45
CA TYR A 113 5.01 -3.91 -10.31
C TYR A 113 3.80 -3.98 -11.27
N HIS A 114 3.96 -4.61 -12.44
CA HIS A 114 2.93 -4.68 -13.48
C HIS A 114 1.68 -5.41 -13.00
N GLU A 115 1.80 -6.26 -11.98
CA GLU A 115 0.69 -6.91 -11.29
C GLU A 115 -0.25 -5.94 -10.55
N ILE A 116 0.12 -4.65 -10.45
CA ILE A 116 -0.79 -3.61 -9.97
C ILE A 116 -2.06 -3.50 -10.83
N GLU A 117 -1.98 -3.78 -12.13
CA GLU A 117 -3.13 -3.69 -13.03
C GLU A 117 -4.20 -4.73 -12.68
N SER A 118 -3.77 -5.94 -12.34
CA SER A 118 -4.61 -7.03 -11.84
C SER A 118 -5.39 -6.62 -10.58
N CYS A 119 -4.87 -5.68 -9.79
CA CYS A 119 -5.55 -5.19 -8.59
C CYS A 119 -6.75 -4.28 -8.93
N PHE A 120 -6.76 -3.58 -10.06
CA PHE A 120 -7.76 -2.54 -10.32
C PHE A 120 -9.18 -3.06 -10.52
N ASP A 121 -9.31 -4.31 -10.94
CA ASP A 121 -10.60 -4.96 -11.23
C ASP A 121 -11.05 -5.94 -10.13
N MET A 122 -10.33 -6.00 -9.01
CA MET A 122 -10.67 -6.91 -7.90
C MET A 122 -11.97 -6.49 -7.20
N ASP A 123 -12.74 -7.49 -6.74
CA ASP A 123 -14.00 -7.26 -6.04
C ASP A 123 -13.76 -6.62 -4.66
N ARG A 124 -13.91 -5.30 -4.61
CA ARG A 124 -13.78 -4.50 -3.40
C ARG A 124 -14.70 -4.95 -2.25
N ARG A 125 -15.89 -5.49 -2.56
CA ARG A 125 -16.81 -5.99 -1.53
C ARG A 125 -16.26 -7.28 -0.92
N TYR A 126 -15.80 -8.20 -1.77
CA TYR A 126 -15.16 -9.43 -1.31
C TYR A 126 -13.95 -9.12 -0.40
N ILE A 127 -13.10 -8.17 -0.79
CA ILE A 127 -11.92 -7.78 0.01
C ILE A 127 -12.33 -7.33 1.42
N ALA A 128 -13.31 -6.43 1.52
CA ALA A 128 -13.77 -5.91 2.80
C ALA A 128 -14.48 -6.98 3.65
N GLU A 129 -15.29 -7.84 3.04
CA GLU A 129 -15.96 -8.95 3.72
C GLU A 129 -14.94 -9.97 4.24
N ARG A 130 -13.95 -10.32 3.43
CA ARG A 130 -12.89 -11.24 3.81
C ARG A 130 -12.09 -10.72 5.01
N ALA A 131 -11.71 -9.44 4.99
CA ALA A 131 -11.02 -8.79 6.10
C ALA A 131 -11.83 -8.85 7.40
N ARG A 132 -13.13 -8.53 7.34
CA ARG A 132 -14.03 -8.63 8.51
C ARG A 132 -14.14 -10.07 9.00
N MET A 133 -14.32 -11.05 8.12
CA MET A 133 -14.44 -12.45 8.53
C MET A 133 -13.21 -12.97 9.29
N LEU A 134 -12.01 -12.59 8.84
CA LEU A 134 -10.75 -13.06 9.42
C LEU A 134 -10.33 -12.28 10.67
N PHE A 135 -10.57 -10.97 10.68
CA PHE A 135 -9.93 -10.06 11.64
C PHE A 135 -10.94 -9.30 12.51
N ASN A 136 -12.18 -9.79 12.63
CA ASN A 136 -13.18 -9.18 13.49
C ASN A 136 -12.77 -9.25 14.97
N TYR A 137 -12.78 -8.10 15.63
CA TYR A 137 -12.73 -8.04 17.09
C TYR A 137 -14.07 -8.52 17.63
N ARG A 138 -14.12 -9.77 18.11
CA ARG A 138 -15.25 -10.24 18.93
C ARG A 138 -15.08 -9.63 20.31
N THR A 139 -15.91 -8.63 20.62
CA THR A 139 -16.16 -8.19 22.00
C THR A 139 -17.05 -9.20 22.70
#